data_AF-A0A960VBA6-F1
#
_entry.id   AF-A0A960VBA6-F1
#
_cell.length_a   1.000
_cell.length_b   1.000
_cell.length_c   1.000
_cell.angle_alpha   90.00
_cell.angle_beta   90.00
_cell.angle_gamma   90.00
#
_symmetry.space_group_name_H-M   'P 1'
#
loop_
_entity.id
_entity.type
_entity.pdbx_description
1 polymer ?
#
loop_
_entity_poly.entity_id
_entity_poly.type
_entity_poly.pdbx_seq_one_letter_code
_entity_poly.pdbx_strand_id
1 'polypeptide(L)'
;MKKQLLNFGNGNNSISLTSSRNNEIGDLGFLTNNLLNVQKALNQSQAIIEFQPDGTIVTANDAFLSTMGYSLKEIQGNHHRIFTIKEYSASEDYKKFWELLNSGVFHSGKFNRISKSGKEVWLHATYTPIINEKGKVYKIIKFASNITEHEVLSQNSSRMIDELTKCLYQMEKGNLKTQITGEFSAEFNVLKNTFNSTLKELYETIVKIQDSAESFFHISQEISLASQNISNSSSQQAEKIESASFSIESITKSVNNNSENAKKTNTIAIKSTKSAKEGGHSVLQAVESIRQIAKKIQIIREISYQTNLLALNASIEAARAGEQGKGFEVVAMEVAKLAERSNLAAREINAIAIESVTNAELAGQLIQEIISSINNTAGFIDGFTKSTLDQSNEINGINETVQSIDTLSQSNASSSEELAATAEELHSKAEYLKNSIYFFSK
;
A
#
# COMPACT_ATOMS: atom_id res chain seq x y z
N MET A 1 43.35 -5.91 -80.61
CA MET A 1 44.82 -5.87 -80.64
C MET A 1 45.33 -7.06 -81.45
N LYS A 2 46.12 -6.79 -82.51
CA LYS A 2 47.01 -7.68 -83.29
C LYS A 2 46.47 -9.06 -83.76
N LYS A 3 46.10 -9.25 -85.02
CA LYS A 3 46.95 -9.51 -86.22
C LYS A 3 47.96 -10.66 -86.02
N GLN A 4 47.74 -11.78 -86.70
CA GLN A 4 48.79 -12.54 -87.36
C GLN A 4 48.28 -13.05 -88.72
N LEU A 5 49.22 -13.17 -89.63
CA LEU A 5 49.14 -12.95 -91.06
C LEU A 5 49.90 -14.11 -91.73
N LEU A 6 49.61 -14.34 -93.01
CA LEU A 6 50.39 -15.07 -94.03
C LEU A 6 50.11 -16.59 -94.16
N ASN A 7 50.16 -17.21 -95.33
CA ASN A 7 49.91 -16.84 -96.73
C ASN A 7 50.08 -18.12 -97.58
N PHE A 8 49.36 -18.19 -98.71
CA PHE A 8 49.62 -18.93 -99.96
C PHE A 8 49.83 -20.46 -100.01
N GLY A 9 49.15 -21.08 -100.99
CA GLY A 9 49.72 -22.22 -101.73
C GLY A 9 48.71 -23.20 -102.34
N ASN A 10 48.17 -22.87 -103.51
CA ASN A 10 47.42 -23.77 -104.40
C ASN A 10 48.25 -24.99 -104.84
N GLY A 11 47.61 -26.16 -104.97
CA GLY A 11 48.26 -27.34 -105.56
C GLY A 11 47.38 -28.59 -105.67
N ASN A 12 46.40 -28.54 -106.58
CA ASN A 12 45.78 -29.64 -107.32
C ASN A 12 45.33 -30.95 -106.62
N ASN A 13 43.99 -31.05 -106.57
CA ASN A 13 43.17 -32.25 -106.71
C ASN A 13 43.76 -33.34 -107.62
N SER A 14 43.83 -34.57 -107.09
CA SER A 14 43.28 -35.71 -107.80
C SER A 14 42.31 -36.44 -106.88
N ILE A 15 41.09 -36.51 -107.38
CA ILE A 15 39.84 -36.86 -106.73
C ILE A 15 39.77 -38.37 -106.49
N SER A 16 39.50 -38.79 -105.25
CA SER A 16 38.85 -40.07 -104.96
C SER A 16 37.37 -39.79 -104.66
N LEU A 17 36.54 -39.89 -105.69
CA LEU A 17 35.09 -39.58 -105.71
C LEU A 17 34.22 -40.57 -104.92
N THR A 18 34.81 -41.38 -104.05
CA THR A 18 34.09 -42.36 -103.23
C THR A 18 33.96 -41.95 -101.75
N SER A 19 34.60 -40.86 -101.27
CA SER A 19 34.49 -40.42 -99.86
C SER A 19 33.41 -39.38 -99.58
N SER A 20 33.00 -38.57 -100.56
CA SER A 20 32.10 -37.41 -100.35
C SER A 20 30.66 -37.80 -99.98
N ARG A 21 30.13 -38.89 -100.57
CA ARG A 21 28.79 -39.41 -100.24
C ARG A 21 28.70 -40.04 -98.84
N ASN A 22 29.79 -40.59 -98.32
CA ASN A 22 29.85 -41.14 -96.97
C ASN A 22 30.01 -40.05 -95.90
N ASN A 23 30.63 -38.90 -96.23
CA ASN A 23 30.72 -37.76 -95.33
C ASN A 23 29.39 -37.01 -95.16
N GLU A 24 28.59 -36.82 -96.21
CA GLU A 24 27.27 -36.19 -96.09
C GLU A 24 26.29 -37.04 -95.26
N ILE A 25 26.35 -38.37 -95.39
CA ILE A 25 25.55 -39.30 -94.57
C ILE A 25 26.05 -39.33 -93.11
N GLY A 26 27.36 -39.21 -92.89
CA GLY A 26 27.96 -39.09 -91.57
C GLY A 26 27.59 -37.80 -90.83
N ASP A 27 27.60 -36.66 -91.53
CA ASP A 27 27.16 -35.37 -90.99
C ASP A 27 25.65 -35.34 -90.71
N LEU A 28 24.84 -35.93 -91.58
CA LEU A 28 23.40 -36.07 -91.33
C LEU A 28 23.13 -36.96 -90.11
N GLY A 29 23.88 -38.06 -89.96
CA GLY A 29 23.80 -38.94 -88.78
C GLY A 29 24.22 -38.25 -87.48
N PHE A 30 25.27 -37.43 -87.51
CA PHE A 30 25.71 -36.63 -86.36
C PHE A 30 24.67 -35.57 -85.97
N LEU A 31 24.12 -34.84 -86.95
CA LEU A 31 23.10 -33.82 -86.72
C LEU A 31 21.82 -34.44 -86.13
N THR A 32 21.42 -35.60 -86.65
CA THR A 32 20.24 -36.34 -86.17
C THR A 32 20.43 -36.86 -84.75
N ASN A 33 21.63 -37.39 -84.42
CA ASN A 33 21.95 -37.83 -83.06
C ASN A 33 22.01 -36.68 -82.06
N ASN A 34 22.57 -35.52 -82.45
CA ASN A 34 22.59 -34.34 -81.60
C ASN A 34 21.16 -33.84 -81.31
N LEU A 35 20.33 -33.73 -82.35
CA LEU A 35 18.92 -33.34 -82.20
C LEU A 35 18.15 -34.31 -81.31
N LEU A 36 18.38 -35.62 -81.44
CA LEU A 36 17.77 -36.64 -80.58
C LEU A 36 18.22 -36.51 -79.11
N ASN A 37 19.50 -36.19 -78.87
CA ASN A 37 20.03 -35.99 -77.51
C ASN A 37 19.48 -34.72 -76.87
N VAL A 38 19.39 -33.61 -77.61
CA VAL A 38 18.75 -32.36 -77.14
C VAL A 38 17.27 -32.59 -76.85
N GLN A 39 16.56 -33.32 -77.73
CA GLN A 39 15.16 -33.68 -77.51
C GLN A 39 14.98 -34.54 -76.26
N LYS A 40 15.85 -35.51 -76.01
CA LYS A 40 15.83 -36.32 -74.78
C LYS A 40 16.05 -35.47 -73.53
N ALA A 41 17.03 -34.57 -73.54
CA ALA A 41 17.31 -33.67 -72.42
C ALA A 41 16.12 -32.73 -72.12
N LEU A 42 15.49 -32.19 -73.15
CA LEU A 42 14.26 -31.39 -73.01
C LEU A 42 13.08 -32.23 -72.50
N ASN A 43 12.93 -33.46 -72.99
CA ASN A 43 11.88 -34.37 -72.54
C ASN A 43 12.00 -34.77 -71.06
N GLN A 44 13.21 -34.79 -70.51
CA GLN A 44 13.46 -35.10 -69.11
C GLN A 44 13.26 -33.89 -68.18
N SER A 45 13.53 -32.68 -68.66
CA SER A 45 13.57 -31.47 -67.85
C SER A 45 12.32 -30.60 -67.93
N GLN A 46 11.52 -30.74 -69.00
CA GLN A 46 10.33 -29.92 -69.22
C GLN A 46 9.12 -30.78 -69.62
N ALA A 47 7.95 -30.33 -69.21
CA ALA A 47 6.68 -30.88 -69.67
C ALA A 47 6.43 -30.39 -71.11
N ILE A 48 6.33 -31.34 -72.05
CA ILE A 48 6.16 -31.07 -73.47
C ILE A 48 4.87 -31.67 -73.98
N ILE A 49 4.09 -30.90 -74.74
CA ILE A 49 2.88 -31.36 -75.41
C ILE A 49 2.76 -30.71 -76.79
N GLU A 50 2.34 -31.49 -77.76
CA GLU A 50 2.16 -31.07 -79.15
C GLU A 50 0.68 -31.04 -79.52
N PHE A 51 0.31 -30.02 -80.30
CA PHE A 51 -1.04 -29.83 -80.81
C PHE A 51 -1.03 -29.64 -82.33
N GLN A 52 -2.14 -30.01 -82.95
CA GLN A 52 -2.51 -29.50 -84.25
C GLN A 52 -2.88 -28.01 -84.16
N PRO A 53 -2.91 -27.27 -85.30
CA PRO A 53 -3.27 -25.85 -85.33
C PRO A 53 -4.63 -25.52 -84.71
N ASP A 54 -5.57 -26.45 -84.72
CA ASP A 54 -6.90 -26.32 -84.09
C ASP A 54 -6.90 -26.56 -82.57
N GLY A 55 -5.75 -26.93 -81.98
CA GLY A 55 -5.61 -27.24 -80.56
C GLY A 55 -5.91 -28.69 -80.17
N THR A 56 -6.06 -29.58 -81.15
CA THR A 56 -6.17 -31.03 -80.94
C THR A 56 -4.82 -31.62 -80.52
N ILE A 57 -4.80 -32.41 -79.46
CA ILE A 57 -3.58 -32.98 -78.87
C ILE A 57 -3.05 -34.11 -79.74
N VAL A 58 -1.78 -34.00 -80.15
CA VAL A 58 -1.07 -35.00 -80.96
C VAL A 58 -0.31 -35.96 -80.07
N THR A 59 0.53 -35.44 -79.17
CA THR A 59 1.33 -36.24 -78.24
C THR A 59 1.77 -35.41 -77.04
N ALA A 60 2.18 -36.04 -75.95
CA ALA A 60 2.76 -35.40 -74.77
C ALA A 60 3.82 -36.31 -74.14
N ASN A 61 4.82 -35.72 -73.49
CA ASN A 61 5.85 -36.48 -72.81
C ASN A 61 5.46 -36.87 -71.38
N ASP A 62 6.23 -37.76 -70.76
CA ASP A 62 5.96 -38.29 -69.42
C ASP A 62 5.92 -37.20 -68.34
N ALA A 63 6.75 -36.15 -68.48
CA ALA A 63 6.76 -35.02 -67.56
C ALA A 63 5.43 -34.24 -67.57
N PHE A 64 4.85 -34.00 -68.75
CA PHE A 64 3.54 -33.37 -68.88
C PHE A 64 2.43 -34.27 -68.34
N LEU A 65 2.44 -35.54 -68.72
CA LEU A 65 1.46 -36.54 -68.30
C LEU A 65 1.42 -36.69 -66.77
N SER A 66 2.59 -36.80 -66.14
CA SER A 66 2.75 -36.89 -64.69
C SER A 66 2.29 -35.62 -63.97
N THR A 67 2.67 -34.45 -64.50
CA THR A 67 2.28 -33.15 -63.93
C THR A 67 0.76 -32.93 -63.97
N MET A 68 0.11 -33.35 -65.06
CA MET A 68 -1.34 -33.17 -65.26
C MET A 68 -2.18 -34.35 -64.76
N GLY A 69 -1.56 -35.49 -64.43
CA GLY A 69 -2.22 -36.71 -63.94
C GLY A 69 -3.00 -37.49 -64.99
N TYR A 70 -2.65 -37.36 -66.27
CA TYR A 70 -3.29 -38.07 -67.39
C TYR A 70 -2.35 -39.09 -68.03
N SER A 71 -2.90 -40.11 -68.68
CA SER A 71 -2.16 -40.92 -69.65
C SER A 71 -2.32 -40.38 -71.07
N LEU A 72 -1.39 -40.68 -71.97
CA LEU A 72 -1.45 -40.19 -73.35
C LEU A 72 -2.75 -40.61 -74.06
N LYS A 73 -3.19 -41.85 -73.85
CA LYS A 73 -4.43 -42.39 -74.46
C LYS A 73 -5.69 -41.63 -74.07
N GLU A 74 -5.70 -40.99 -72.90
CA GLU A 74 -6.85 -40.23 -72.40
C GLU A 74 -6.92 -38.82 -72.99
N ILE A 75 -5.80 -38.26 -73.45
CA ILE A 75 -5.72 -36.88 -73.91
C ILE A 75 -5.49 -36.78 -75.42
N GLN A 76 -4.91 -37.79 -76.05
CA GLN A 76 -4.63 -37.79 -77.49
C GLN A 76 -5.93 -37.71 -78.29
N GLY A 77 -5.98 -36.82 -79.28
CA GLY A 77 -7.18 -36.56 -80.08
C GLY A 77 -8.22 -35.67 -79.38
N ASN A 78 -8.08 -35.39 -78.08
CA ASN A 78 -8.89 -34.37 -77.41
C ASN A 78 -8.31 -32.97 -77.65
N HIS A 79 -9.16 -31.96 -77.48
CA HIS A 79 -8.72 -30.57 -77.60
C HIS A 79 -8.13 -30.07 -76.27
N HIS A 80 -7.07 -29.25 -76.33
CA HIS A 80 -6.40 -28.60 -75.19
C HIS A 80 -7.31 -28.06 -74.07
N ARG A 81 -8.56 -27.66 -74.39
CA ARG A 81 -9.55 -27.14 -73.43
C ARG A 81 -9.83 -28.06 -72.24
N ILE A 82 -9.54 -29.36 -72.36
CA ILE A 82 -9.67 -30.32 -71.24
C ILE A 82 -8.79 -29.98 -70.03
N PHE A 83 -7.71 -29.21 -70.23
CA PHE A 83 -6.80 -28.79 -69.16
C PHE A 83 -7.19 -27.43 -68.55
N THR A 84 -8.29 -26.82 -68.98
CA THR A 84 -8.69 -25.47 -68.57
C THR A 84 -10.05 -25.48 -67.88
N ILE A 85 -10.30 -24.47 -67.05
CA ILE A 85 -11.65 -24.23 -66.51
C ILE A 85 -12.63 -23.90 -67.66
N LYS A 86 -13.89 -24.29 -67.50
CA LYS A 86 -14.91 -24.22 -68.57
C LYS A 86 -15.12 -22.78 -69.04
N GLU A 87 -15.14 -21.85 -68.09
CA GLU A 87 -15.36 -20.42 -68.29
C GLU A 87 -14.28 -19.82 -69.22
N TYR A 88 -13.01 -20.15 -68.97
CA TYR A 88 -11.92 -19.70 -69.82
C TYR A 88 -11.98 -20.34 -71.21
N SER A 89 -12.26 -21.65 -71.31
CA SER A 89 -12.33 -22.32 -72.61
C SER A 89 -13.44 -21.80 -73.53
N ALA A 90 -14.47 -21.17 -72.97
CA ALA A 90 -15.57 -20.54 -73.69
C ALA A 90 -15.33 -19.05 -73.98
N SER A 91 -14.25 -18.45 -73.46
CA SER A 91 -13.98 -17.02 -73.58
C SER A 91 -13.47 -16.63 -74.97
N GLU A 92 -13.62 -15.36 -75.30
CA GLU A 92 -13.06 -14.80 -76.53
C GLU A 92 -11.53 -14.77 -76.51
N ASP A 93 -10.93 -14.62 -75.33
CA ASP A 93 -9.47 -14.65 -75.16
C ASP A 93 -8.88 -16.00 -75.49
N TYR A 94 -9.59 -17.10 -75.19
CA TYR A 94 -9.16 -18.44 -75.57
C TYR A 94 -9.16 -18.65 -77.08
N LYS A 95 -10.14 -18.08 -77.80
CA LYS A 95 -10.17 -18.12 -79.27
C LYS A 95 -9.02 -17.31 -79.86
N LYS A 96 -8.86 -16.06 -79.42
CA LYS A 96 -7.76 -15.17 -79.83
C LYS A 96 -6.38 -15.80 -79.56
N PHE A 97 -6.24 -16.54 -78.47
CA PHE A 97 -5.01 -17.28 -78.16
C PHE A 97 -4.66 -18.29 -79.27
N TRP A 98 -5.61 -19.10 -79.73
CA TRP A 98 -5.35 -20.04 -80.84
C TRP A 98 -5.19 -19.33 -82.19
N GLU A 99 -5.92 -18.24 -82.45
CA GLU A 99 -5.71 -17.41 -83.64
C GLU A 99 -4.30 -16.82 -83.70
N LEU A 100 -3.80 -16.32 -82.56
CA LEU A 100 -2.44 -15.80 -82.42
C LEU A 100 -1.40 -16.88 -82.74
N LEU A 101 -1.54 -18.07 -82.17
CA LEU A 101 -0.63 -19.19 -82.44
C LEU A 101 -0.68 -19.63 -83.91
N ASN A 102 -1.88 -19.63 -84.51
CA ASN A 102 -2.07 -19.97 -85.92
C ASN A 102 -1.51 -18.91 -86.87
N SER A 103 -1.34 -17.66 -86.41
CA SER A 103 -0.63 -16.61 -87.16
C SER A 103 0.90 -16.77 -87.13
N GLY A 104 1.42 -17.76 -86.38
CA GLY A 104 2.85 -18.04 -86.25
C GLY A 104 3.53 -17.32 -85.08
N VAL A 105 2.78 -16.58 -84.25
CA VAL A 105 3.31 -15.86 -83.10
C VAL A 105 3.30 -16.76 -81.86
N PHE A 106 4.44 -16.92 -81.19
CA PHE A 106 4.53 -17.68 -79.94
C PHE A 106 3.89 -16.94 -78.76
N HIS A 107 3.45 -17.68 -77.74
CA HIS A 107 2.90 -17.08 -76.51
C HIS A 107 3.50 -17.73 -75.26
N SER A 108 4.02 -16.90 -74.35
CA SER A 108 4.66 -17.35 -73.11
C SER A 108 4.01 -16.68 -71.90
N GLY A 109 3.86 -17.40 -70.79
CA GLY A 109 3.24 -16.88 -69.58
C GLY A 109 3.03 -17.93 -68.48
N LYS A 110 2.35 -17.52 -67.40
CA LYS A 110 1.86 -18.42 -66.35
C LYS A 110 0.43 -18.82 -66.66
N PHE A 111 0.13 -20.10 -66.51
CA PHE A 111 -1.15 -20.67 -66.86
C PHE A 111 -1.66 -21.56 -65.74
N ASN A 112 -2.82 -21.20 -65.17
CA ASN A 112 -3.57 -22.12 -64.32
C ASN A 112 -4.23 -23.19 -65.19
N ARG A 113 -4.03 -24.46 -64.82
CA ARG A 113 -4.59 -25.63 -65.49
C ARG A 113 -5.21 -26.56 -64.46
N ILE A 114 -6.15 -27.37 -64.91
CA ILE A 114 -6.84 -28.35 -64.08
C ILE A 114 -6.31 -29.74 -64.44
N SER A 115 -5.73 -30.41 -63.45
CA SER A 115 -5.32 -31.82 -63.56
C SER A 115 -6.53 -32.75 -63.65
N LYS A 116 -6.30 -34.02 -63.99
CA LYS A 116 -7.35 -35.06 -63.99
C LYS A 116 -8.11 -35.15 -62.67
N SER A 117 -7.40 -34.94 -61.55
CA SER A 117 -7.97 -35.00 -60.20
C SER A 117 -8.81 -33.78 -59.81
N GLY A 118 -8.91 -32.77 -60.68
CA GLY A 118 -9.55 -31.49 -60.37
C GLY A 118 -8.65 -30.51 -59.62
N LYS A 119 -7.42 -30.90 -59.25
CA LYS A 119 -6.44 -29.99 -58.62
C LYS A 119 -5.91 -28.97 -59.63
N GLU A 120 -5.75 -27.74 -59.16
CA GLU A 120 -5.04 -26.69 -59.90
C GLU A 120 -3.56 -27.02 -60.04
N VAL A 121 -3.01 -26.70 -61.22
CA VAL A 121 -1.61 -26.83 -61.57
C VAL A 121 -1.20 -25.55 -62.28
N TRP A 122 -0.22 -24.86 -61.72
CA TRP A 122 0.35 -23.67 -62.33
C TRP A 122 1.54 -24.04 -63.20
N LEU A 123 1.47 -23.69 -64.47
CA LEU A 123 2.53 -23.94 -65.45
C LEU A 123 3.09 -22.62 -65.95
N HIS A 124 4.40 -22.43 -65.87
CA HIS A 124 5.08 -21.43 -66.68
C HIS A 124 5.38 -22.08 -68.02
N ALA A 125 4.76 -21.61 -69.10
CA ALA A 125 4.81 -22.30 -70.38
C ALA A 125 5.00 -21.35 -71.56
N THR A 126 5.57 -21.88 -72.63
CA THR A 126 5.70 -21.23 -73.93
C THR A 126 5.11 -22.12 -75.01
N TYR A 127 4.10 -21.62 -75.71
CA TYR A 127 3.46 -22.24 -76.86
C TYR A 127 4.11 -21.69 -78.13
N THR A 128 4.77 -22.56 -78.89
CA THR A 128 5.58 -22.20 -80.05
C THR A 128 5.02 -22.84 -81.32
N PRO A 129 4.48 -22.03 -82.26
CA PRO A 129 4.06 -22.51 -83.57
C PRO A 129 5.25 -23.00 -84.40
N ILE A 130 5.08 -24.14 -85.08
CA ILE A 130 6.05 -24.70 -86.02
C ILE A 130 5.52 -24.49 -87.43
N ILE A 131 6.29 -23.73 -88.19
CA ILE A 131 5.94 -23.23 -89.53
C ILE A 131 6.64 -24.09 -90.57
N ASN A 132 5.91 -24.49 -91.63
CA ASN A 132 6.49 -25.21 -92.75
C ASN A 132 7.11 -24.26 -93.80
N GLU A 133 7.77 -24.82 -94.82
CA GLU A 133 8.41 -24.07 -95.92
C GLU A 133 7.46 -23.15 -96.71
N LYS A 134 6.14 -23.37 -96.60
CA LYS A 134 5.09 -22.55 -97.24
C LYS A 134 4.55 -21.45 -96.32
N GLY A 135 5.18 -21.21 -95.17
CA GLY A 135 4.76 -20.19 -94.20
C GLY A 135 3.51 -20.56 -93.40
N LYS A 136 3.02 -21.82 -93.47
CA LYS A 136 1.82 -22.27 -92.76
C LYS A 136 2.19 -22.99 -91.46
N VAL A 137 1.57 -22.61 -90.35
CA VAL A 137 1.65 -23.35 -89.08
C VAL A 137 1.02 -24.72 -89.27
N TYR A 138 1.78 -25.79 -88.99
CA TYR A 138 1.28 -27.16 -89.09
C TYR A 138 1.27 -27.90 -87.74
N LYS A 139 1.94 -27.34 -86.73
CA LYS A 139 2.03 -27.90 -85.38
C LYS A 139 2.28 -26.78 -84.38
N ILE A 140 1.82 -26.95 -83.14
CA ILE A 140 2.18 -26.08 -82.02
C ILE A 140 2.79 -26.95 -80.94
N ILE A 141 3.98 -26.59 -80.45
CA ILE A 141 4.66 -27.30 -79.36
C ILE A 141 4.65 -26.41 -78.12
N LYS A 142 4.20 -26.94 -76.99
CA LYS A 142 4.25 -26.26 -75.68
C LYS A 142 5.35 -26.86 -74.83
N PHE A 143 6.20 -26.00 -74.30
CA PHE A 143 7.16 -26.32 -73.24
C PHE A 143 6.68 -25.72 -71.93
N ALA A 144 6.72 -26.47 -70.83
CA ALA A 144 6.20 -26.03 -69.54
C ALA A 144 7.03 -26.52 -68.34
N SER A 145 7.09 -25.66 -67.32
CA SER A 145 7.61 -25.97 -65.99
C SER A 145 6.49 -25.88 -64.96
N ASN A 146 6.39 -26.86 -64.06
CA ASN A 146 5.45 -26.82 -62.95
C ASN A 146 5.95 -25.82 -61.90
N ILE A 147 5.16 -24.77 -61.66
CA ILE A 147 5.44 -23.71 -60.68
C ILE A 147 4.38 -23.65 -59.57
N THR A 148 3.59 -24.71 -59.40
CA THR A 148 2.46 -24.76 -58.45
C THR A 148 2.90 -24.45 -57.02
N GLU A 149 3.96 -25.07 -56.54
CA GLU A 149 4.50 -24.84 -55.19
C GLU A 149 4.95 -23.38 -54.99
N HIS A 150 5.66 -22.82 -55.98
CA HIS A 150 6.09 -21.43 -55.96
C HIS A 150 4.90 -20.46 -55.95
N GLU A 151 3.84 -20.73 -56.73
CA GLU A 151 2.66 -19.88 -56.77
C GLU A 151 1.86 -19.95 -55.45
N VAL A 152 1.67 -21.14 -54.89
CA VAL A 152 1.03 -21.33 -53.58
C VAL A 152 1.82 -20.62 -52.46
N LEU A 153 3.15 -20.75 -52.46
CA LEU A 153 4.01 -20.05 -51.51
C LEU A 153 3.90 -18.51 -51.67
N SER A 154 3.92 -18.02 -52.91
CA SER A 154 3.77 -16.59 -53.20
C SER A 154 2.41 -16.05 -52.75
N GLN A 155 1.33 -16.80 -52.96
CA GLN A 155 -0.01 -16.43 -52.51
C GLN A 155 -0.11 -16.44 -50.97
N ASN A 156 0.44 -17.46 -50.30
CA ASN A 156 0.50 -17.51 -48.84
C ASN A 156 1.32 -16.36 -48.25
N SER A 157 2.46 -16.04 -48.86
CA SER A 157 3.31 -14.91 -48.47
C SER A 157 2.57 -13.58 -48.61
N SER A 158 1.93 -13.35 -49.77
CA SER A 158 1.15 -12.14 -50.02
C SER A 158 0.02 -11.96 -49.00
N ARG A 159 -0.69 -13.05 -48.66
CA ARG A 159 -1.75 -13.01 -47.65
C ARG A 159 -1.21 -12.76 -46.24
N MET A 160 -0.07 -13.35 -45.90
CA MET A 160 0.55 -13.13 -44.59
C MET A 160 0.99 -11.69 -44.40
N ILE A 161 1.59 -11.09 -45.45
CA ILE A 161 1.97 -9.67 -45.44
C ILE A 161 0.73 -8.79 -45.26
N ASP A 162 -0.35 -9.04 -46.00
CA ASP A 162 -1.59 -8.25 -45.89
C ASP A 162 -2.20 -8.33 -44.47
N GLU A 163 -2.30 -9.53 -43.88
CA GLU A 163 -2.81 -9.71 -42.52
C GLU A 163 -1.89 -9.07 -41.46
N LEU A 164 -0.57 -9.21 -41.61
CA LEU A 164 0.40 -8.58 -40.72
C LEU A 164 0.32 -7.06 -40.81
N THR A 165 0.23 -6.49 -42.02
CA THR A 165 0.07 -5.05 -42.24
C THR A 165 -1.23 -4.53 -41.61
N LYS A 166 -2.35 -5.26 -41.76
CA LYS A 166 -3.61 -4.90 -41.08
C LYS A 166 -3.45 -4.88 -39.56
N CYS A 167 -2.82 -5.89 -38.98
CA CYS A 167 -2.62 -5.96 -37.53
C CYS A 167 -1.67 -4.86 -37.04
N LEU A 168 -0.57 -4.60 -37.75
CA LEU A 168 0.35 -3.51 -37.43
C LEU A 168 -0.34 -2.15 -37.51
N TYR A 169 -1.23 -1.95 -38.48
CA TYR A 169 -2.03 -0.74 -38.57
C TYR A 169 -3.02 -0.58 -37.41
N GLN A 170 -3.61 -1.68 -36.92
CA GLN A 170 -4.42 -1.64 -35.70
C GLN A 170 -3.58 -1.32 -34.46
N MET A 171 -2.37 -1.89 -34.37
CA MET A 171 -1.42 -1.60 -33.30
C MET A 171 -0.96 -0.13 -33.33
N GLU A 172 -0.73 0.45 -34.51
CA GLU A 172 -0.45 1.88 -34.72
C GLU A 172 -1.61 2.77 -34.23
N LYS A 173 -2.82 2.23 -34.13
CA LYS A 173 -3.98 2.93 -33.55
C LYS A 173 -4.18 2.67 -32.06
N GLY A 174 -3.28 1.90 -31.43
CA GLY A 174 -3.34 1.53 -30.02
C GLY A 174 -4.06 0.19 -29.75
N ASN A 175 -4.64 -0.45 -30.76
CA ASN A 175 -5.40 -1.69 -30.54
C ASN A 175 -4.47 -2.91 -30.46
N LEU A 176 -4.16 -3.32 -29.23
CA LEU A 176 -3.35 -4.50 -28.93
C LEU A 176 -4.15 -5.82 -28.92
N LYS A 177 -5.48 -5.77 -29.10
CA LYS A 177 -6.34 -6.97 -29.13
C LYS A 177 -6.40 -7.64 -30.50
N THR A 178 -5.80 -7.02 -31.52
CA THR A 178 -5.75 -7.57 -32.88
C THR A 178 -4.98 -8.88 -32.93
N GLN A 179 -5.38 -9.77 -33.83
CA GLN A 179 -4.73 -11.08 -34.01
C GLN A 179 -4.74 -11.47 -35.48
N ILE A 180 -3.67 -12.11 -35.92
CA ILE A 180 -3.62 -12.78 -37.22
C ILE A 180 -4.40 -14.09 -37.09
N THR A 181 -5.51 -14.22 -37.81
CA THR A 181 -6.41 -15.40 -37.71
C THR A 181 -6.28 -16.37 -38.87
N GLY A 182 -5.76 -15.92 -40.03
CA GLY A 182 -5.61 -16.75 -41.23
C GLY A 182 -4.84 -18.06 -41.02
N GLU A 183 -5.18 -19.06 -41.83
CA GLU A 183 -4.47 -20.34 -41.89
C GLU A 183 -3.29 -20.25 -42.87
N PHE A 184 -2.07 -20.57 -42.45
CA PHE A 184 -0.89 -20.49 -43.32
C PHE A 184 -0.09 -21.80 -43.33
N SER A 185 0.92 -21.88 -44.21
CA SER A 185 1.89 -22.98 -44.18
C SER A 185 2.69 -22.97 -42.87
N ALA A 186 3.39 -24.08 -42.59
CA ALA A 186 4.09 -24.29 -41.34
C ALA A 186 5.07 -23.14 -41.01
N GLU A 187 5.77 -22.63 -42.02
CA GLU A 187 6.78 -21.57 -41.88
C GLU A 187 6.15 -20.25 -41.41
N PHE A 188 4.98 -19.88 -41.96
CA PHE A 188 4.28 -18.65 -41.61
C PHE A 188 3.45 -18.76 -40.32
N ASN A 189 3.06 -19.97 -39.91
CA ASN A 189 2.38 -20.17 -38.63
C ASN A 189 3.27 -19.82 -37.43
N VAL A 190 4.60 -20.02 -37.54
CA VAL A 190 5.55 -19.58 -36.51
C VAL A 190 5.48 -18.06 -36.34
N LEU A 191 5.47 -17.31 -37.45
CA LEU A 191 5.38 -15.86 -37.44
C LEU A 191 4.04 -15.38 -36.86
N LYS A 192 2.92 -15.95 -37.31
CA LYS A 192 1.58 -15.69 -36.75
C LYS A 192 1.54 -15.89 -35.24
N ASN A 193 2.02 -17.04 -34.76
CA ASN A 193 1.96 -17.39 -33.34
C ASN A 193 2.85 -16.48 -32.50
N THR A 194 4.06 -16.18 -32.99
CA THR A 194 4.99 -15.26 -32.32
C THR A 194 4.36 -13.87 -32.21
N PHE A 195 3.83 -13.33 -33.31
CA PHE A 195 3.18 -12.03 -33.33
C PHE A 195 1.99 -11.95 -32.36
N ASN A 196 1.07 -12.93 -32.42
CA ASN A 196 -0.10 -12.98 -31.55
C ASN A 196 0.29 -13.11 -30.07
N SER A 197 1.30 -13.93 -29.76
CA SER A 197 1.80 -14.10 -28.39
C SER A 197 2.43 -12.81 -27.87
N THR A 198 3.23 -12.11 -28.68
CA THR A 198 3.84 -10.83 -28.28
C THR A 198 2.79 -9.76 -28.01
N LEU A 199 1.77 -9.63 -28.87
CA LEU A 199 0.66 -8.69 -28.63
C LEU A 199 -0.13 -9.03 -27.38
N LYS A 200 -0.36 -10.32 -27.12
CA LYS A 200 -1.03 -10.77 -25.90
C LYS A 200 -0.25 -10.38 -24.64
N GLU A 201 1.05 -10.63 -24.59
CA GLU A 201 1.92 -10.25 -23.46
C GLU A 201 1.97 -8.72 -23.25
N LEU A 202 2.02 -7.95 -24.34
CA LEU A 202 1.95 -6.49 -24.28
C LEU A 202 0.60 -6.02 -23.74
N TYR A 203 -0.50 -6.57 -24.23
CA TYR A 203 -1.84 -6.25 -23.76
C TYR A 203 -1.99 -6.55 -22.26
N GLU A 204 -1.60 -7.75 -21.81
CA GLU A 204 -1.65 -8.12 -20.40
C GLU A 204 -0.77 -7.22 -19.51
N THR A 205 0.37 -6.76 -20.02
CA THR A 205 1.23 -5.79 -19.32
C THR A 205 0.54 -4.43 -19.17
N ILE A 206 -0.12 -3.93 -20.22
CA ILE A 206 -0.87 -2.67 -20.17
C ILE A 206 -2.02 -2.77 -19.17
N VAL A 207 -2.75 -3.88 -19.14
CA VAL A 207 -3.82 -4.11 -18.15
C VAL A 207 -3.26 -4.06 -16.72
N LYS A 208 -2.14 -4.74 -16.44
CA LYS A 208 -1.49 -4.68 -15.11
C LYS A 208 -1.07 -3.26 -14.70
N ILE A 209 -0.61 -2.45 -15.65
CA ILE A 209 -0.26 -1.04 -15.39
C ILE A 209 -1.52 -0.22 -15.09
N GLN A 210 -2.62 -0.47 -15.80
CA GLN A 210 -3.90 0.18 -15.55
C GLN A 210 -4.42 -0.14 -14.13
N ASP A 211 -4.43 -1.41 -13.75
CA ASP A 211 -4.84 -1.85 -12.42
C ASP A 211 -3.96 -1.21 -11.32
N SER A 212 -2.66 -1.10 -11.57
CA SER A 212 -1.72 -0.44 -10.66
C SER A 212 -1.99 1.06 -10.52
N ALA A 213 -2.34 1.74 -11.60
CA ALA A 213 -2.68 3.16 -11.58
C ALA A 213 -3.99 3.41 -10.79
N GLU A 214 -5.00 2.58 -10.98
CA GLU A 214 -6.25 2.65 -10.20
C GLU A 214 -6.00 2.39 -8.72
N SER A 215 -5.15 1.41 -8.38
CA SER A 215 -4.74 1.13 -7.01
C SER A 215 -4.03 2.33 -6.35
N PHE A 216 -3.08 2.97 -7.04
CA PHE A 216 -2.42 4.18 -6.52
C PHE A 216 -3.38 5.34 -6.32
N PHE A 217 -4.36 5.51 -7.21
CA PHE A 217 -5.39 6.53 -7.05
C PHE A 217 -6.26 6.27 -5.81
N HIS A 218 -6.62 5.02 -5.51
CA HIS A 218 -7.35 4.69 -4.29
C HIS A 218 -6.51 4.90 -3.03
N ILE A 219 -5.25 4.46 -3.03
CA ILE A 219 -4.34 4.64 -1.90
C ILE A 219 -4.12 6.13 -1.60
N SER A 220 -3.99 6.97 -2.62
CA SER A 220 -3.82 8.42 -2.39
C SER A 220 -5.05 9.06 -1.73
N GLN A 221 -6.26 8.64 -2.11
CA GLN A 221 -7.49 9.10 -1.45
C GLN A 221 -7.55 8.67 0.02
N GLU A 222 -7.19 7.42 0.32
CA GLU A 222 -7.14 6.91 1.69
C GLU A 222 -6.11 7.67 2.54
N ILE A 223 -4.91 7.90 2.00
CA ILE A 223 -3.85 8.66 2.69
C ILE A 223 -4.29 10.11 2.93
N SER A 224 -4.93 10.75 1.95
CA SER A 224 -5.45 12.11 2.07
C SER A 224 -6.47 12.22 3.21
N LEU A 225 -7.43 11.28 3.28
CA LEU A 225 -8.40 11.22 4.37
C LEU A 225 -7.75 10.95 5.73
N ALA A 226 -6.77 10.03 5.77
CA ALA A 226 -6.03 9.72 6.99
C ALA A 226 -5.25 10.95 7.50
N SER A 227 -4.58 11.67 6.60
CA SER A 227 -3.92 12.94 6.90
C SER A 227 -4.91 13.93 7.52
N GLN A 228 -6.04 14.20 6.85
CA GLN A 228 -7.00 15.18 7.34
C GLN A 228 -7.57 14.82 8.72
N ASN A 229 -7.78 13.53 8.99
CA ASN A 229 -8.18 13.06 10.33
C ASN A 229 -7.10 13.29 11.39
N ILE A 230 -5.82 13.06 11.05
CA ILE A 230 -4.69 13.32 11.96
C ILE A 230 -4.56 14.83 12.23
N SER A 231 -4.64 15.68 11.20
CA SER A 231 -4.62 17.14 11.35
C SER A 231 -5.72 17.63 12.30
N ASN A 232 -6.97 17.21 12.07
CA ASN A 232 -8.10 17.56 12.91
C ASN A 232 -7.92 17.07 14.35
N SER A 233 -7.45 15.84 14.53
CA SER A 233 -7.21 15.26 15.85
C SER A 233 -6.10 15.98 16.60
N SER A 234 -5.01 16.36 15.92
CA SER A 234 -3.92 17.15 16.49
C SER A 234 -4.41 18.53 16.93
N SER A 235 -5.23 19.21 16.12
CA SER A 235 -5.83 20.50 16.50
C SER A 235 -6.69 20.37 17.76
N GLN A 236 -7.56 19.37 17.82
CA GLN A 236 -8.40 19.11 19.01
C GLN A 236 -7.56 18.71 20.23
N GLN A 237 -6.43 18.02 20.02
CA GLN A 237 -5.53 17.63 21.09
C GLN A 237 -4.81 18.84 21.67
N ALA A 238 -4.38 19.79 20.83
CA ALA A 238 -3.80 21.06 21.26
C ALA A 238 -4.75 21.87 22.17
N GLU A 239 -6.03 21.99 21.80
CA GLU A 239 -7.05 22.66 22.64
C GLU A 239 -7.20 22.01 24.03
N LYS A 240 -7.18 20.67 24.09
CA LYS A 240 -7.29 19.93 25.35
C LYS A 240 -6.03 20.08 26.21
N ILE A 241 -4.86 20.17 25.60
CA ILE A 241 -3.58 20.43 26.29
C ILE A 241 -3.58 21.80 26.95
N GLU A 242 -4.11 22.82 26.27
CA GLU A 242 -4.23 24.16 26.83
C GLU A 242 -5.14 24.15 28.08
N SER A 243 -6.29 23.49 28.00
CA SER A 243 -7.21 23.33 29.15
C SER A 243 -6.59 22.52 30.30
N ALA A 244 -5.83 21.47 30.00
CA ALA A 244 -5.10 20.69 30.99
C ALA A 244 -4.02 21.52 31.68
N SER A 245 -3.30 22.36 30.93
CA SER A 245 -2.26 23.26 31.46
C SER A 245 -2.86 24.27 32.44
N PHE A 246 -4.00 24.87 32.11
CA PHE A 246 -4.73 25.75 33.02
C PHE A 246 -5.16 25.03 34.31
N SER A 247 -5.63 23.79 34.18
CA SER A 247 -6.03 22.97 35.33
C SER A 247 -4.84 22.64 36.23
N ILE A 248 -3.68 22.32 35.65
CA ILE A 248 -2.42 22.07 36.37
C ILE A 248 -1.96 23.32 37.11
N GLU A 249 -2.01 24.50 36.48
CA GLU A 249 -1.65 25.76 37.13
C GLU A 249 -2.55 26.03 38.36
N SER A 250 -3.86 25.84 38.19
CA SER A 250 -4.83 26.01 39.27
C SER A 250 -4.59 25.02 40.41
N ILE A 251 -4.33 23.75 40.11
CA ILE A 251 -4.01 22.72 41.12
C ILE A 251 -2.70 23.06 41.84
N THR A 252 -1.67 23.46 41.10
CA THR A 252 -0.36 23.88 41.66
C THR A 252 -0.55 25.01 42.67
N LYS A 253 -1.35 26.02 42.31
CA LYS A 253 -1.69 27.12 43.22
C LYS A 253 -2.42 26.64 44.46
N SER A 254 -3.37 25.70 44.32
CA SER A 254 -4.10 25.13 45.44
C SER A 254 -3.19 24.31 46.38
N VAL A 255 -2.28 23.51 45.84
CA VAL A 255 -1.32 22.71 46.64
C VAL A 255 -0.37 23.61 47.41
N ASN A 256 0.15 24.67 46.78
CA ASN A 256 0.97 25.67 47.46
C ASN A 256 0.23 26.35 48.62
N ASN A 257 -1.02 26.75 48.39
CA ASN A 257 -1.86 27.36 49.44
C ASN A 257 -2.15 26.37 50.59
N ASN A 258 -2.40 25.10 50.26
CA ASN A 258 -2.59 24.04 51.27
C ASN A 258 -1.34 23.82 52.11
N SER A 259 -0.16 23.81 51.49
CA SER A 259 1.13 23.71 52.20
C SER A 259 1.34 24.90 53.15
N GLU A 260 1.03 26.12 52.71
CA GLU A 260 1.12 27.31 53.55
C GLU A 260 0.13 27.26 54.73
N ASN A 261 -1.11 26.87 54.48
CA ASN A 261 -2.13 26.72 55.52
C ASN A 261 -1.78 25.62 56.52
N ALA A 262 -1.18 24.52 56.08
CA ALA A 262 -0.68 23.47 56.96
C ALA A 262 0.42 24.01 57.89
N LYS A 263 1.41 24.73 57.35
CA LYS A 263 2.48 25.36 58.14
C LYS A 263 1.93 26.36 59.17
N LYS A 264 0.97 27.20 58.76
CA LYS A 264 0.28 28.15 59.67
C LYS A 264 -0.46 27.40 60.78
N THR A 265 -1.21 26.36 60.44
CA THR A 265 -1.97 25.55 61.40
C THR A 265 -1.05 24.84 62.39
N ASN A 266 0.07 24.29 61.94
CA ASN A 266 1.07 23.68 62.82
C ASN A 266 1.65 24.70 63.81
N THR A 267 1.97 25.91 63.33
CA THR A 267 2.46 27.00 64.18
C THR A 267 1.43 27.38 65.25
N ILE A 268 0.15 27.45 64.88
CA ILE A 268 -0.94 27.71 65.82
C ILE A 268 -1.05 26.58 66.84
N ALA A 269 -0.99 25.31 66.42
CA ALA A 269 -1.04 24.17 67.32
C ALA A 269 0.10 24.21 68.35
N ILE A 270 1.34 24.45 67.93
CA ILE A 270 2.50 24.59 68.83
C ILE A 270 2.28 25.72 69.84
N LYS A 271 1.80 26.89 69.39
CA LYS A 271 1.50 28.03 70.27
C LYS A 271 0.37 27.70 71.27
N SER A 272 -0.68 27.02 70.82
CA SER A 272 -1.80 26.58 71.66
C SER A 272 -1.36 25.57 72.72
N THR A 273 -0.50 24.61 72.38
CA THR A 273 0.09 23.67 73.35
C THR A 273 0.89 24.43 74.41
N LYS A 274 1.68 25.44 74.02
CA LYS A 274 2.42 26.29 74.97
C LYS A 274 1.48 27.02 75.94
N SER A 275 0.46 27.70 75.42
CA SER A 275 -0.49 28.44 76.25
C SER A 275 -1.32 27.52 77.16
N ALA A 276 -1.73 26.34 76.67
CA ALA A 276 -2.43 25.36 77.50
C ALA A 276 -1.53 24.82 78.63
N LYS A 277 -0.24 24.58 78.36
CA LYS A 277 0.73 24.17 79.37
C LYS A 277 0.96 25.24 80.45
N GLU A 278 1.05 26.50 80.05
CA GLU A 278 1.14 27.65 80.98
C GLU A 278 -0.13 27.76 81.84
N GLY A 279 -1.32 27.66 81.22
CA GLY A 279 -2.60 27.65 81.94
C GLY A 279 -2.73 26.49 82.93
N GLY A 280 -2.29 25.29 82.53
CA GLY A 280 -2.25 24.11 83.41
C GLY A 280 -1.31 24.31 84.60
N HIS A 281 -0.18 24.99 84.41
CA HIS A 281 0.73 25.34 85.51
C HIS A 281 0.08 26.31 86.50
N SER A 282 -0.64 27.35 86.01
CA SER A 282 -1.38 28.27 86.86
C SER A 282 -2.48 27.58 87.67
N VAL A 283 -3.17 26.61 87.09
CA VAL A 283 -4.17 25.79 87.81
C VAL A 283 -3.51 24.96 88.92
N LEU A 284 -2.35 24.34 88.66
CA LEU A 284 -1.61 23.60 89.68
C LEU A 284 -1.17 24.51 90.85
N GLN A 285 -0.69 25.71 90.56
CA GLN A 285 -0.34 26.71 91.59
C GLN A 285 -1.56 27.15 92.39
N ALA A 286 -2.72 27.31 91.75
CA ALA A 286 -3.98 27.62 92.43
C ALA A 286 -4.41 26.49 93.37
N VAL A 287 -4.35 25.22 92.92
CA VAL A 287 -4.63 24.04 93.75
C VAL A 287 -3.73 24.02 95.00
N GLU A 288 -2.42 24.25 94.84
CA GLU A 288 -1.49 24.30 95.96
C GLU A 288 -1.85 25.42 96.95
N SER A 289 -2.14 26.61 96.43
CA SER A 289 -2.54 27.76 97.25
C SER A 289 -3.83 27.50 98.03
N ILE A 290 -4.84 26.90 97.40
CA ILE A 290 -6.11 26.56 98.06
C ILE A 290 -5.89 25.48 99.13
N ARG A 291 -5.03 24.47 98.89
CA ARG A 291 -4.66 23.47 99.90
C ARG A 291 -3.97 24.12 101.11
N GLN A 292 -3.10 25.10 100.87
CA GLN A 292 -2.48 25.87 101.97
C GLN A 292 -3.54 26.66 102.76
N ILE A 293 -4.50 27.29 102.08
CA ILE A 293 -5.63 27.98 102.73
C ILE A 293 -6.42 26.99 103.59
N ALA A 294 -6.83 25.84 103.05
CA ALA A 294 -7.57 24.81 103.79
C ALA A 294 -6.81 24.37 105.06
N LYS A 295 -5.49 24.17 104.96
CA LYS A 295 -4.63 23.86 106.12
C LYS A 295 -4.64 24.97 107.17
N LYS A 296 -4.61 26.24 106.77
CA LYS A 296 -4.68 27.38 107.70
C LYS A 296 -6.06 27.50 108.35
N ILE A 297 -7.13 27.24 107.61
CA ILE A 297 -8.50 27.22 108.12
C ILE A 297 -8.69 26.10 109.16
N GLN A 298 -8.05 24.93 108.96
CA GLN A 298 -8.04 23.87 109.96
C GLN A 298 -7.41 24.33 111.28
N ILE A 299 -6.29 25.07 111.23
CA ILE A 299 -5.66 25.65 112.43
C ILE A 299 -6.60 26.66 113.11
N ILE A 300 -7.27 27.52 112.34
CA ILE A 300 -8.26 28.47 112.90
C ILE A 300 -9.38 27.72 113.62
N ARG A 301 -9.88 26.62 113.04
CA ARG A 301 -10.91 25.78 113.66
C ARG A 301 -10.42 25.17 115.00
N GLU A 302 -9.17 24.71 115.05
CA GLU A 302 -8.54 24.20 116.27
C GLU A 302 -8.41 25.30 117.35
N ILE A 303 -7.97 26.49 116.95
CA ILE A 303 -7.90 27.66 117.85
C ILE A 303 -9.29 28.02 118.36
N SER A 304 -10.29 28.15 117.50
CA SER A 304 -11.66 28.45 117.91
C SER A 304 -12.23 27.39 118.86
N TYR A 305 -11.93 26.11 118.64
CA TYR A 305 -12.33 25.04 119.55
C TYR A 305 -11.67 25.18 120.94
N GLN A 306 -10.36 25.43 120.97
CA GLN A 306 -9.62 25.67 122.22
C GLN A 306 -10.12 26.93 122.95
N THR A 307 -10.35 28.02 122.23
CA THR A 307 -10.90 29.27 122.77
C THR A 307 -12.28 29.04 123.37
N ASN A 308 -13.14 28.26 122.71
CA ASN A 308 -14.46 27.92 123.24
C ASN A 308 -14.36 27.13 124.56
N LEU A 309 -13.45 26.16 124.66
CA LEU A 309 -13.21 25.40 125.89
C LEU A 309 -12.64 26.27 127.02
N LEU A 310 -11.68 27.14 126.72
CA LEU A 310 -11.11 28.08 127.69
C LEU A 310 -12.16 29.07 128.20
N ALA A 311 -13.00 29.60 127.30
CA ALA A 311 -14.07 30.51 127.63
C ALA A 311 -15.17 29.83 128.47
N LEU A 312 -15.51 28.58 128.16
CA LEU A 312 -16.42 27.77 128.97
C LEU A 312 -15.86 27.54 130.39
N ASN A 313 -14.57 27.16 130.50
CA ASN A 313 -13.91 27.00 131.79
C ASN A 313 -13.86 28.30 132.59
N ALA A 314 -13.58 29.44 131.94
CA ALA A 314 -13.57 30.76 132.56
C ALA A 314 -14.99 31.18 133.01
N SER A 315 -16.03 30.86 132.24
CA SER A 315 -17.43 31.11 132.61
C SER A 315 -17.83 30.30 133.85
N ILE A 316 -17.41 29.03 133.95
CA ILE A 316 -17.64 28.17 135.13
C ILE A 316 -16.93 28.75 136.36
N GLU A 317 -15.67 29.14 136.25
CA GLU A 317 -14.90 29.69 137.38
C GLU A 317 -15.42 31.07 137.80
N ALA A 318 -15.89 31.89 136.86
CA ALA A 318 -16.55 33.17 137.13
C ALA A 318 -17.89 32.98 137.84
N ALA A 319 -18.71 32.00 137.43
CA ALA A 319 -19.94 31.63 138.13
C ALA A 319 -19.65 31.13 139.56
N ARG A 320 -18.52 30.43 139.76
CA ARG A 320 -18.06 29.91 141.06
C ARG A 320 -17.62 31.02 142.02
N ALA A 321 -17.13 32.15 141.51
CA ALA A 321 -16.73 33.33 142.29
C ALA A 321 -17.91 34.20 142.78
N GLY A 322 -19.16 33.85 142.46
CA GLY A 322 -20.36 34.52 142.98
C GLY A 322 -20.53 35.96 142.49
N GLU A 323 -20.95 36.89 143.36
CA GLU A 323 -21.22 38.29 143.00
C GLU A 323 -20.02 39.04 142.39
N GLN A 324 -18.79 38.67 142.76
CA GLN A 324 -17.56 39.30 142.25
C GLN A 324 -17.18 38.80 140.84
N GLY A 325 -17.76 37.69 140.37
CA GLY A 325 -17.46 37.06 139.08
C GLY A 325 -18.46 37.35 137.96
N LYS A 326 -19.64 37.93 138.26
CA LYS A 326 -20.72 38.17 137.27
C LYS A 326 -20.27 38.93 136.02
N GLY A 327 -19.39 39.93 136.18
CA GLY A 327 -18.84 40.69 135.03
C GLY A 327 -17.91 39.85 134.14
N PHE A 328 -17.11 38.96 134.74
CA PHE A 328 -16.23 38.04 134.02
C PHE A 328 -17.01 36.90 133.35
N GLU A 329 -18.10 36.44 133.96
CA GLU A 329 -18.97 35.39 133.40
C GLU A 329 -19.60 35.83 132.07
N VAL A 330 -20.10 37.06 131.99
CA VAL A 330 -20.68 37.63 130.76
C VAL A 330 -19.63 37.73 129.65
N VAL A 331 -18.43 38.21 129.96
CA VAL A 331 -17.33 38.28 128.99
C VAL A 331 -16.94 36.89 128.51
N ALA A 332 -16.83 35.91 129.42
CA ALA A 332 -16.48 34.53 129.07
C ALA A 332 -17.55 33.87 128.19
N MET A 333 -18.84 34.07 128.45
CA MET A 333 -19.93 33.61 127.58
C MET A 333 -19.89 34.26 126.19
N GLU A 334 -19.59 35.56 126.10
CA GLU A 334 -19.50 36.25 124.80
C GLU A 334 -18.29 35.75 123.99
N VAL A 335 -17.15 35.47 124.66
CA VAL A 335 -15.98 34.85 124.02
C VAL A 335 -16.28 33.43 123.54
N ALA A 336 -17.01 32.63 124.32
CA ALA A 336 -17.43 31.28 123.91
C ALA A 336 -18.31 31.32 122.65
N LYS A 337 -19.31 32.21 122.65
CA LYS A 337 -20.22 32.41 121.50
C LYS A 337 -19.48 32.93 120.25
N LEU A 338 -18.50 33.82 120.42
CA LEU A 338 -17.64 34.27 119.32
C LEU A 338 -16.79 33.12 118.78
N ALA A 339 -16.21 32.30 119.65
CA ALA A 339 -15.41 31.15 119.28
C ALA A 339 -16.24 30.08 118.54
N GLU A 340 -17.49 29.83 118.96
CA GLU A 340 -18.43 28.98 118.23
C GLU A 340 -18.75 29.52 116.83
N ARG A 341 -19.02 30.83 116.71
CA ARG A 341 -19.24 31.50 115.41
C ARG A 341 -18.02 31.42 114.50
N SER A 342 -16.82 31.64 115.02
CA SER A 342 -15.57 31.49 114.26
C SER A 342 -15.34 30.05 113.82
N ASN A 343 -15.72 29.06 114.63
CA ASN A 343 -15.62 27.65 114.28
C ASN A 343 -16.56 27.29 113.12
N LEU A 344 -17.81 27.74 113.17
CA LEU A 344 -18.80 27.55 112.10
C LEU A 344 -18.34 28.18 110.79
N ALA A 345 -17.90 29.45 110.81
CA ALA A 345 -17.38 30.13 109.63
C ALA A 345 -16.13 29.42 109.06
N ALA A 346 -15.20 28.97 109.92
CA ALA A 346 -14.04 28.19 109.49
C ALA A 346 -14.46 26.86 108.84
N ARG A 347 -15.51 26.18 109.35
CA ARG A 347 -16.03 24.94 108.75
C ARG A 347 -16.60 25.19 107.35
N GLU A 348 -17.36 26.26 107.15
CA GLU A 348 -17.91 26.65 105.85
C GLU A 348 -16.81 26.99 104.84
N ILE A 349 -15.82 27.81 105.24
CA ILE A 349 -14.69 28.16 104.37
C ILE A 349 -13.88 26.90 104.01
N ASN A 350 -13.70 25.97 104.95
CA ASN A 350 -13.00 24.71 104.68
C ASN A 350 -13.75 23.85 103.66
N ALA A 351 -15.09 23.79 103.72
CA ALA A 351 -15.90 23.07 102.75
C ALA A 351 -15.73 23.65 101.34
N ILE A 352 -15.83 24.98 101.20
CA ILE A 352 -15.62 25.69 99.92
C ILE A 352 -14.20 25.48 99.39
N ALA A 353 -13.19 25.49 100.27
CA ALA A 353 -11.81 25.25 99.87
C ALA A 353 -11.60 23.84 99.31
N ILE A 354 -12.19 22.81 99.93
CA ILE A 354 -12.13 21.42 99.43
C ILE A 354 -12.81 21.32 98.06
N GLU A 355 -14.02 21.87 97.92
CA GLU A 355 -14.74 21.88 96.65
C GLU A 355 -13.95 22.62 95.55
N SER A 356 -13.31 23.74 95.89
CA SER A 356 -12.48 24.51 94.97
C SER A 356 -11.24 23.73 94.51
N VAL A 357 -10.61 22.94 95.39
CA VAL A 357 -9.53 22.02 95.00
C VAL A 357 -10.04 21.00 94.00
N THR A 358 -11.18 20.36 94.25
CA THR A 358 -11.77 19.38 93.33
C THR A 358 -12.07 19.98 91.95
N ASN A 359 -12.67 21.18 91.92
CA ASN A 359 -12.97 21.88 90.66
C ASN A 359 -11.70 22.28 89.90
N ALA A 360 -10.66 22.76 90.61
CA ALA A 360 -9.39 23.13 90.00
C ALA A 360 -8.61 21.90 89.51
N GLU A 361 -8.64 20.78 90.21
CA GLU A 361 -8.07 19.51 89.75
C GLU A 361 -8.75 19.01 88.46
N LEU A 362 -10.09 19.09 88.40
CA LEU A 362 -10.86 18.77 87.20
C LEU A 362 -10.48 19.69 86.02
N ALA A 363 -10.36 21.00 86.26
CA ALA A 363 -9.90 21.94 85.24
C ALA A 363 -8.48 21.59 84.75
N GLY A 364 -7.59 21.17 85.65
CA GLY A 364 -6.25 20.69 85.31
C GLY A 364 -6.27 19.44 84.42
N GLN A 365 -7.15 18.48 84.70
CA GLN A 365 -7.33 17.29 83.86
C GLN A 365 -7.83 17.65 82.45
N LEU A 366 -8.86 18.50 82.34
CA LEU A 366 -9.38 18.97 81.05
C LEU A 366 -8.31 19.69 80.21
N ILE A 367 -7.43 20.48 80.85
CA ILE A 367 -6.30 21.11 80.17
C ILE A 367 -5.31 20.06 79.62
N GLN A 368 -5.06 18.96 80.33
CA GLN A 368 -4.21 17.87 79.83
C GLN A 368 -4.84 17.15 78.63
N GLU A 369 -6.15 16.93 78.63
CA GLU A 369 -6.88 16.39 77.48
C GLU A 369 -6.81 17.31 76.26
N ILE A 370 -6.93 18.62 76.48
CA ILE A 370 -6.75 19.64 75.43
C ILE A 370 -5.32 19.58 74.85
N ILE A 371 -4.29 19.49 75.71
CA ILE A 371 -2.89 19.35 75.25
C ILE A 371 -2.71 18.11 74.38
N SER A 372 -3.26 16.97 74.81
CA SER A 372 -3.21 15.73 74.02
C SER A 372 -3.88 15.89 72.66
N SER A 373 -5.06 16.52 72.63
CA SER A 373 -5.81 16.77 71.39
C SER A 373 -5.09 17.70 70.43
N ILE A 374 -4.43 18.75 70.93
CA ILE A 374 -3.62 19.66 70.11
C ILE A 374 -2.40 18.93 69.53
N ASN A 375 -1.73 18.08 70.32
CA ASN A 375 -0.60 17.30 69.83
C ASN A 375 -1.01 16.30 68.73
N ASN A 376 -2.17 15.64 68.88
CA ASN A 376 -2.72 14.79 67.81
C ASN A 376 -3.01 15.61 66.55
N THR A 377 -3.57 16.81 66.71
CA THR A 377 -3.82 17.74 65.58
C THR A 377 -2.53 18.12 64.86
N ALA A 378 -1.47 18.44 65.62
CA ALA A 378 -0.14 18.75 65.05
C ALA A 378 0.43 17.55 64.26
N GLY A 379 0.26 16.33 64.78
CA GLY A 379 0.64 15.10 64.07
C GLY A 379 -0.09 14.91 62.74
N PHE A 380 -1.40 15.16 62.69
CA PHE A 380 -2.16 15.11 61.43
C PHE A 380 -1.71 16.17 60.42
N ILE A 381 -1.36 17.38 60.89
CA ILE A 381 -0.86 18.45 60.02
C ILE A 381 0.53 18.14 59.45
N ASP A 382 1.38 17.45 60.21
CA ASP A 382 2.67 16.97 59.70
C ASP A 382 2.48 15.95 58.57
N GLY A 383 1.60 14.96 58.78
CA GLY A 383 1.20 14.01 57.74
C GLY A 383 0.61 14.69 56.49
N PHE A 384 -0.27 15.67 56.70
CA PHE A 384 -0.83 16.47 55.60
C PHE A 384 0.24 17.26 54.84
N THR A 385 1.22 17.84 55.54
CA THR A 385 2.34 18.56 54.91
C THR A 385 3.14 17.63 54.01
N LYS A 386 3.42 16.40 54.46
CA LYS A 386 4.08 15.37 53.65
C LYS A 386 3.26 15.04 52.39
N SER A 387 1.95 14.80 52.54
CA SER A 387 1.07 14.54 51.40
C SER A 387 1.01 15.71 50.40
N THR A 388 1.02 16.96 50.87
CA THR A 388 1.07 18.12 49.95
C THR A 388 2.40 18.22 49.20
N LEU A 389 3.50 17.79 49.80
CA LEU A 389 4.80 17.72 49.13
C LEU A 389 4.81 16.64 48.04
N ASP A 390 4.26 15.47 48.36
CA ASP A 390 4.12 14.36 47.40
C ASP A 390 3.24 14.79 46.22
N GLN A 391 2.09 15.43 46.47
CA GLN A 391 1.23 16.01 45.42
C GLN A 391 1.97 17.03 44.55
N SER A 392 2.79 17.89 45.14
CA SER A 392 3.58 18.87 44.38
C SER A 392 4.56 18.18 43.42
N ASN A 393 5.16 17.06 43.82
CA ASN A 393 6.06 16.29 42.97
C ASN A 393 5.30 15.57 41.85
N GLU A 394 4.12 15.00 42.15
CA GLU A 394 3.26 14.36 41.15
C GLU A 394 2.80 15.35 40.08
N ILE A 395 2.44 16.58 40.46
CA ILE A 395 2.05 17.64 39.52
C ILE A 395 3.18 17.97 38.54
N ASN A 396 4.44 17.98 39.00
CA ASN A 396 5.58 18.18 38.10
C ASN A 396 5.66 17.08 37.03
N GLY A 397 5.43 15.81 37.41
CA GLY A 397 5.38 14.70 36.45
C GLY A 397 4.20 14.79 35.46
N ILE A 398 3.04 15.26 35.93
CA ILE A 398 1.89 15.55 35.05
C ILE A 398 2.26 16.66 34.06
N ASN A 399 2.94 17.72 34.51
CA ASN A 399 3.37 18.81 33.66
C ASN A 399 4.34 18.36 32.55
N GLU A 400 5.32 17.50 32.87
CA GLU A 400 6.22 16.88 31.88
C GLU A 400 5.44 16.02 30.86
N THR A 401 4.41 15.30 31.33
CA THR A 401 3.55 14.48 30.46
C THR A 401 2.77 15.37 29.50
N VAL A 402 2.19 16.47 29.97
CA VAL A 402 1.45 17.42 29.11
C VAL A 402 2.37 18.04 28.05
N GLN A 403 3.60 18.42 28.40
CA GLN A 403 4.61 18.88 27.43
C GLN A 403 4.97 17.80 26.40
N SER A 404 5.06 16.54 26.82
CA SER A 404 5.32 15.42 25.91
C SER A 404 4.16 15.19 24.94
N ILE A 405 2.92 15.35 25.39
CA ILE A 405 1.73 15.27 24.52
C ILE A 405 1.71 16.45 23.54
N ASP A 406 2.13 17.65 23.96
CA ASP A 406 2.21 18.81 23.07
C ASP A 406 3.19 18.61 21.92
N THR A 407 4.40 18.12 22.23
CA THR A 407 5.40 17.79 21.20
C THR A 407 4.89 16.69 20.25
N LEU A 408 4.20 15.67 20.76
CA LEU A 408 3.57 14.64 19.93
C LEU A 408 2.45 15.23 19.05
N SER A 409 1.66 16.17 19.55
CA SER A 409 0.62 16.85 18.78
C SER A 409 1.22 17.61 17.60
N GLN A 410 2.30 18.36 17.85
CA GLN A 410 3.04 19.08 16.80
C GLN A 410 3.65 18.11 15.77
N SER A 411 4.24 17.00 16.23
CA SER A 411 4.75 15.96 15.35
C SER A 411 3.65 15.35 14.47
N ASN A 412 2.48 15.07 15.03
CA ASN A 412 1.34 14.55 14.28
C ASN A 412 0.85 15.55 13.22
N ALA A 413 0.85 16.85 13.53
CA ALA A 413 0.50 17.88 12.55
C ALA A 413 1.50 17.90 11.38
N SER A 414 2.81 17.82 11.67
CA SER A 414 3.83 17.75 10.63
C SER A 414 3.73 16.46 9.80
N SER A 415 3.53 15.31 10.42
CA SER A 415 3.33 14.04 9.70
C SER A 415 2.06 14.06 8.84
N SER A 416 1.01 14.77 9.28
CA SER A 416 -0.18 14.99 8.46
C SER A 416 0.15 15.75 7.18
N GLU A 417 0.93 16.83 7.25
CA GLU A 417 1.34 17.59 6.07
C GLU A 417 2.17 16.73 5.10
N GLU A 418 3.09 15.90 5.63
CA GLU A 418 3.89 14.97 4.82
C GLU A 418 3.02 13.90 4.12
N LEU A 419 2.04 13.34 4.84
CA LEU A 419 1.07 12.40 4.26
C LEU A 419 0.22 13.06 3.16
N ALA A 420 -0.19 14.32 3.36
CA ALA A 420 -0.95 15.05 2.34
C ALA A 420 -0.11 15.24 1.07
N ALA A 421 1.16 15.64 1.21
CA ALA A 421 2.07 15.75 0.07
C ALA A 421 2.29 14.40 -0.64
N THR A 422 2.43 13.32 0.14
CA THR A 422 2.58 11.96 -0.40
C THR A 422 1.34 11.51 -1.17
N ALA A 423 0.14 11.84 -0.67
CA ALA A 423 -1.12 11.57 -1.36
C ALA A 423 -1.20 12.32 -2.70
N GLU A 424 -0.83 13.61 -2.72
CA GLU A 424 -0.79 14.39 -3.97
C GLU A 424 0.20 13.81 -4.97
N GLU A 425 1.38 13.39 -4.52
CA GLU A 425 2.37 12.75 -5.39
C GLU A 425 1.85 11.43 -5.97
N LEU A 426 1.29 10.54 -5.14
CA LEU A 426 0.72 9.27 -5.60
C LEU A 426 -0.43 9.49 -6.59
N HIS A 427 -1.29 10.47 -6.33
CA HIS A 427 -2.36 10.85 -7.26
C HIS A 427 -1.80 11.30 -8.61
N SER A 428 -0.77 12.14 -8.60
CA SER A 428 -0.07 12.59 -9.82
C SER A 428 0.59 11.43 -10.57
N LYS A 429 1.23 10.48 -9.87
CA LYS A 429 1.82 9.28 -10.49
C LYS A 429 0.77 8.36 -11.09
N ALA A 430 -0.38 8.19 -10.44
CA ALA A 430 -1.50 7.41 -10.97
C ALA A 430 -2.02 8.01 -12.29
N GLU A 431 -2.25 9.34 -12.32
CA GLU A 431 -2.65 10.06 -13.53
C GLU A 431 -1.59 9.97 -14.63
N TYR A 432 -0.31 10.10 -14.28
CA TYR A 432 0.78 9.94 -15.23
C TYR A 432 0.79 8.53 -15.88
N LEU A 433 0.64 7.47 -15.09
CA LEU A 433 0.58 6.10 -15.61
C LEU A 433 -0.63 5.90 -16.52
N LYS A 434 -1.80 6.34 -16.08
CA LYS A 434 -3.05 6.27 -16.85
C LYS A 434 -2.93 6.99 -18.20
N ASN A 435 -2.35 8.19 -18.21
CA ASN A 435 -2.11 8.95 -19.43
C ASN A 435 -1.07 8.29 -20.34
N SER A 436 -0.01 7.70 -19.77
CA SER A 436 1.05 7.01 -20.52
C SER A 436 0.55 5.80 -21.29
N ILE A 437 -0.45 5.09 -20.75
CA ILE A 437 -1.04 3.91 -21.40
C ILE A 437 -2.35 4.19 -22.14
N TYR A 438 -2.89 5.41 -22.03
CA TYR A 438 -4.19 5.80 -22.61
C TYR A 438 -4.29 5.52 -24.12
N PHE A 439 -3.16 5.64 -24.82
CA PHE A 439 -3.10 5.32 -26.24
C PHE A 439 -3.44 3.85 -26.53
N PHE A 440 -2.97 2.92 -25.70
CA PHE A 440 -3.16 1.47 -25.87
C PHE A 440 -4.42 0.92 -25.20
N SER A 441 -5.15 1.76 -24.46
CA SER A 441 -6.39 1.39 -23.78
C SER A 441 -7.66 1.78 -24.54
N LYS A 442 -7.53 2.44 -25.71
CA LYS A 442 -8.62 2.66 -26.68
C LYS A 442 -8.95 1.36 -27.42
#